data_AF-A0AAQ1PBG3-F1
#
_entry.id   AF-A0AAQ1PBG3-F1
#
_cell.length_a   1.000
_cell.length_b   1.000
_cell.length_c   1.000
_cell.angle_alpha   90.00
_cell.angle_beta   90.00
_cell.angle_gamma   90.00
#
_symmetry.space_group_name_H-M   'P 1'
#
loop_
_entity.id
_entity.type
_entity.pdbx_description
1 polymer ?
#
loop_
_entity_poly.entity_id
_entity_poly.type
_entity_poly.pdbx_seq_one_letter_code
_entity_poly.pdbx_strand_id
1 'polypeptide(L)' 'MTLTTTYDVERWLALEQVKHYQKLKAAAAATGNKVEYRRCLDAIDIIKTQFGL' A
#
# COMPACT_ATOMS: atom_id res chain seq x y z
N MET A 1 4.61 26.49 -11.24
CA MET A 1 4.10 25.99 -9.95
C MET A 1 2.88 25.13 -10.27
N THR A 2 3.05 23.81 -10.31
CA THR A 2 1.94 22.88 -10.57
C THR A 2 1.08 22.82 -9.32
N LEU A 3 -0.17 23.27 -9.42
CA LEU A 3 -1.17 23.12 -8.36
C LEU A 3 -1.40 21.62 -8.17
N THR A 4 -0.77 21.05 -7.15
CA THR A 4 -1.04 19.67 -6.73
C THR A 4 -2.47 19.66 -6.22
N THR A 5 -3.37 19.00 -6.95
CA THR A 5 -4.74 18.88 -6.49
C THR A 5 -4.79 17.88 -5.34
N THR A 6 -5.80 17.95 -4.47
CA THR A 6 -5.97 16.98 -3.37
C THR A 6 -5.97 15.54 -3.91
N TYR A 7 -6.54 15.33 -5.09
CA TYR A 7 -6.54 14.03 -5.78
C TYR A 7 -5.12 13.52 -6.11
N ASP A 8 -4.22 14.39 -6.58
CA ASP A 8 -2.84 14.02 -6.86
C ASP A 8 -2.08 13.62 -5.58
N VAL A 9 -2.38 14.31 -4.46
CA VAL A 9 -1.80 14.01 -3.15
C VAL A 9 -2.31 12.67 -2.62
N GLU A 10 -3.61 12.40 -2.72
CA GLU A 10 -4.21 11.13 -2.27
C GLU A 10 -3.68 9.95 -3.08
N ARG A 11 -3.57 10.09 -4.41
CA ARG A 11 -2.98 9.06 -5.27
C ARG A 11 -1.51 8.82 -4.94
N TRP A 12 -0.74 9.88 -4.68
CA TRP A 12 0.66 9.74 -4.26
C TRP A 12 0.79 9.05 -2.89
N LEU A 13 -0.06 9.41 -1.94
CA LEU A 13 -0.11 8.76 -0.64
C LEU A 13 -0.48 7.28 -0.75
N ALA A 14 -1.44 6.93 -1.62
CA ALA A 14 -1.82 5.55 -1.90
C ALA A 14 -0.64 4.72 -2.44
N LEU A 15 0.15 5.28 -3.35
CA LEU A 15 1.38 4.64 -3.85
C LEU A 15 2.40 4.39 -2.74
N GLU A 16 2.62 5.37 -1.86
CA GLU A 16 3.53 5.20 -0.72
C GLU A 16 3.01 4.17 0.30
N GLN A 17 1.70 4.13 0.55
CA GLN A 17 1.11 3.08 1.40
C GLN A 17 1.27 1.68 0.80
N VAL A 18 1.10 1.51 -0.51
CA VAL A 18 1.36 0.23 -1.18
C VAL A 18 2.81 -0.20 -0.97
N LYS A 19 3.78 0.71 -1.16
CA LYS A 19 5.21 0.42 -0.91
C LYS A 19 5.46 0.02 0.54
N HIS A 20 4.81 0.71 1.49
CA HIS A 20 4.91 0.39 2.91
C HIS A 20 4.42 -1.04 3.22
N TYR A 21 3.21 -1.39 2.77
CA TYR A 21 2.67 -2.74 2.98
C TYR A 21 3.45 -3.82 2.25
N GLN A 22 4.07 -3.52 1.11
CA GLN A 22 4.99 -4.47 0.45
C GLN A 22 6.20 -4.80 1.32
N LYS A 23 6.79 -3.80 1.98
CA LYS A 23 7.90 -4.01 2.93
C LYS A 23 7.46 -4.81 4.15
N LEU A 24 6.30 -4.47 4.74
CA LEU A 24 5.75 -5.23 5.87
C LEU A 24 5.44 -6.68 5.49
N LYS A 25 4.85 -6.90 4.32
CA LYS A 25 4.61 -8.25 3.78
C LYS A 25 5.90 -9.06 3.65
N ALA A 26 6.97 -8.45 3.14
CA ALA A 26 8.28 -9.10 3.04
C ALA A 26 8.86 -9.45 4.42
N ALA A 27 8.75 -8.55 5.39
CA ALA A 27 9.18 -8.81 6.77
C ALA A 27 8.34 -9.92 7.45
N ALA A 28 7.02 -9.93 7.23
CA ALA A 28 6.12 -10.96 7.72
C ALA A 28 6.45 -12.34 7.10
N ALA A 29 6.77 -12.38 5.80
CA ALA A 29 7.23 -13.60 5.15
C ALA A 29 8.56 -14.10 5.76
N ALA A 30 9.53 -13.21 5.98
CA ALA A 30 10.83 -13.54 6.56
C ALA A 30 10.74 -14.06 8.00
N THR A 31 9.73 -13.62 8.76
CA THR A 31 9.49 -14.04 10.15
C THR A 31 8.48 -15.18 10.28
N GLY A 32 7.94 -15.68 9.17
CA GLY A 32 6.92 -16.74 9.17
C GLY A 32 5.54 -16.31 9.68
N ASN A 33 5.29 -15.00 9.85
CA ASN A 33 4.02 -14.47 10.32
C ASN A 33 2.97 -14.44 9.19
N LYS A 34 2.28 -15.57 9.00
CA LYS A 34 1.27 -15.75 7.93
C LYS A 34 0.07 -14.81 8.06
N VAL A 35 -0.35 -14.49 9.29
CA VAL A 35 -1.49 -13.60 9.54
C VAL A 35 -1.16 -12.20 9.05
N GLU A 36 0.00 -11.69 9.42
CA GLU A 36 0.43 -10.35 9.01
C GLU A 36 0.72 -10.28 7.51
N TYR A 37 1.26 -11.34 6.92
CA TYR A 37 1.42 -11.44 5.48
C TYR A 37 0.08 -11.27 4.75
N ARG A 38 -0.96 -11.99 5.21
CA ARG A 38 -2.28 -11.92 4.59
C ARG A 38 -2.91 -10.55 4.78
N ARG A 39 -2.83 -9.97 5.97
CA ARG A 39 -3.30 -8.60 6.27
C ARG A 39 -2.67 -7.57 5.33
N CYS A 40 -1.36 -7.64 5.12
CA CYS A 40 -0.66 -6.74 4.20
C CYS A 40 -1.11 -6.94 2.75
N LEU A 41 -1.37 -8.18 2.33
CA LEU A 41 -1.85 -8.47 0.98
C LEU A 41 -3.26 -7.89 0.75
N ASP A 42 -4.18 -8.12 1.69
CA ASP A 42 -5.53 -7.57 1.61
C ASP A 42 -5.52 -6.03 1.60
N ALA A 43 -4.67 -5.40 2.41
CA ALA A 43 -4.51 -3.94 2.42
C ALA A 43 -4.00 -3.39 1.07
N ILE A 44 -3.03 -4.06 0.44
CA ILE A 44 -2.52 -3.68 -0.88
C ILE A 44 -3.64 -3.77 -1.93
N ASP A 45 -4.41 -4.87 -1.94
CA ASP A 45 -5.48 -5.08 -2.91
C ASP A 45 -6.61 -4.04 -2.75
N ILE A 46 -6.97 -3.69 -1.51
CA ILE A 46 -7.96 -2.63 -1.24
C ILE A 46 -7.49 -1.28 -1.79
N ILE A 47 -6.26 -0.87 -1.48
CA ILE A 47 -5.71 0.42 -1.92
C ILE A 47 -5.62 0.47 -3.45
N LYS A 48 -5.12 -0.61 -4.08
CA LYS A 48 -5.02 -0.69 -5.53
C LYS A 48 -6.38 -0.61 -6.21
N THR A 49 -7.37 -1.31 -5.67
CA THR A 49 -8.74 -1.29 -6.18
C THR A 49 -9.35 0.11 -6.05
N GLN A 50 -9.19 0.77 -4.89
CA GLN A 50 -9.77 2.08 -4.63
C GLN A 50 -9.18 3.19 -5.52
N PHE A 51 -7.88 3.12 -5.84
CA PHE A 51 -7.16 4.17 -6.59
C PHE A 51 -6.83 3.79 -8.04
N GLY A 52 -7.19 2.60 -8.50
CA GLY A 52 -6.90 2.08 -9.83
C GLY A 52 -5.40 1.99 -10.13
N LEU A 53 -4.65 1.32 -9.23
CA LEU A 53 -3.17 1.17 -9.27
C LEU A 53 -2.70 -0.25 -9.61
#